data_AF-X1QFQ7-F1
#
_entry.id   AF-X1QFQ7-F1
#
_cell.length_a   1.000
_cell.length_b   1.000
_cell.length_c   1.000
_cell.angle_alpha   90.00
_cell.angle_beta   90.00
_cell.angle_gamma   90.00
#
_symmetry.space_group_name_H-M   'P 1'
#
loop_
_entity.id
_entity.type
_entity.pdbx_description
1 polymer ?
#
loop_
_entity_poly.entity_id
_entity_poly.type
_entity_poly.pdbx_seq_one_letter_code
_entity_poly.pdbx_strand_id
1 'polypeptide(L)'
;NILLALISAGAFHLFRLEAATPLGNYVLLAILFNLILAVVNLVPIPPLDGSKMVYAKLRAPEAINAYNRFARYGMFILVGFLLLGGFQMMILPLAALFYALLGLPLPALTIKQYGEKEMNETNLLLKAYYEILYERLEANKDLLQQK
;
A
#
# COMPACT_ATOMS: atom_id res chain seq x y z
N ASN A 1 -10.51 0.56 6.67
CA ASN A 1 -9.16 0.69 6.06
C ASN A 1 -8.78 2.15 5.85
N ILE A 2 -9.35 2.90 4.88
CA ILE A 2 -8.97 4.32 4.66
C ILE A 2 -9.10 5.16 5.94
N LEU A 3 -10.28 5.14 6.58
CA LEU A 3 -10.51 5.94 7.78
C LEU A 3 -9.55 5.58 8.92
N LEU A 4 -9.29 4.28 9.12
CA LEU A 4 -8.37 3.81 10.16
C LEU A 4 -6.94 4.27 9.87
N ALA A 5 -6.47 4.18 8.61
CA ALA A 5 -5.16 4.70 8.22
C ALA A 5 -5.03 6.21 8.50
N LEU A 6 -6.05 6.99 8.16
CA LEU A 6 -6.05 8.44 8.38
C LEU A 6 -6.06 8.81 9.86
N ILE A 7 -6.90 8.16 10.67
CA ILE A 7 -6.96 8.40 12.12
C ILE A 7 -5.63 8.01 12.77
N SER A 8 -5.06 6.85 12.42
CA SER A 8 -3.78 6.40 12.96
C SER A 8 -2.62 7.31 12.54
N ALA A 9 -2.61 7.80 11.30
CA ALA A 9 -1.61 8.76 10.84
C ALA A 9 -1.74 10.11 11.55
N GLY A 10 -2.97 10.60 11.73
CA GLY A 10 -3.25 11.79 12.53
C GLY A 10 -2.77 11.64 13.98
N ALA A 11 -3.04 10.49 14.60
CA ALA A 11 -2.55 10.19 15.94
C ALA A 11 -1.01 10.14 16.00
N PHE A 12 -0.36 9.51 15.02
CA PHE A 12 1.10 9.45 14.94
C PHE A 12 1.74 10.84 14.99
N HIS A 13 1.21 11.77 14.17
CA HIS A 13 1.70 13.16 14.13
C HIS A 13 1.30 13.96 15.38
N LEU A 14 0.06 13.82 15.86
CA LEU A 14 -0.46 14.55 17.01
C LEU A 14 0.30 14.23 18.30
N PHE A 15 0.58 12.94 18.52
CA PHE A 15 1.34 12.48 19.69
C PHE A 15 2.85 12.51 19.48
N ARG A 16 3.32 13.01 18.32
CA ARG A 16 4.74 13.09 17.94
C ARG A 16 5.47 11.76 18.17
N LEU A 17 4.84 10.67 17.76
CA LEU A 17 5.42 9.34 17.92
C LEU A 17 6.70 9.22 17.11
N GLU A 18 7.71 8.61 17.69
CA GLU A 18 8.99 8.39 17.02
C GLU A 18 9.02 7.00 16.37
N ALA A 19 9.44 6.93 15.10
CA ALA A 19 9.53 5.69 14.35
C ALA A 19 10.50 4.66 14.97
N ALA A 20 11.51 5.13 15.71
CA ALA A 20 12.50 4.30 16.38
C ALA A 20 11.94 3.58 17.62
N THR A 21 10.81 4.02 18.16
CA THR A 21 10.18 3.39 19.32
C THR A 21 9.34 2.19 18.91
N PRO A 22 9.24 1.13 19.75
CA PRO A 22 8.39 -0.02 19.44
C PRO A 22 6.94 0.40 19.13
N LEU A 23 6.37 1.30 19.94
CA LEU A 23 5.01 1.80 19.77
C LEU A 23 4.83 2.55 18.45
N GLY A 24 5.69 3.53 18.17
CA GLY A 24 5.64 4.30 16.93
C GLY A 24 5.77 3.40 15.71
N ASN A 25 6.67 2.42 15.77
CA ASN A 25 6.83 1.45 14.69
C ASN A 25 5.59 0.55 14.50
N TYR A 26 4.96 0.06 15.57
CA TYR A 26 3.70 -0.69 15.46
C TYR A 26 2.59 0.14 14.82
N VAL A 27 2.48 1.42 15.18
CA VAL A 27 1.50 2.34 14.57
C VAL A 27 1.79 2.53 13.09
N LEU A 28 3.06 2.75 12.70
CA LEU A 28 3.44 2.90 11.29
C LEU A 28 3.14 1.66 10.46
N LEU A 29 3.38 0.46 10.99
CA LEU A 29 3.01 -0.80 10.34
C LEU A 29 1.49 -0.93 10.22
N ALA A 30 0.74 -0.60 11.26
CA ALA A 30 -0.72 -0.61 11.22
C ALA A 30 -1.27 0.34 10.16
N ILE A 31 -0.70 1.54 10.03
CA ILE A 31 -1.05 2.50 8.98
C ILE A 31 -0.76 1.89 7.61
N LEU A 32 0.45 1.36 7.40
CA LEU A 32 0.86 0.77 6.12
C LEU A 32 -0.07 -0.36 5.69
N PHE A 33 -0.38 -1.31 6.57
CA PHE A 33 -1.31 -2.40 6.26
C PHE A 33 -2.71 -1.89 5.92
N ASN A 34 -3.21 -0.91 6.68
CA ASN A 34 -4.52 -0.32 6.39
C ASN A 34 -4.53 0.44 5.06
N LEU A 35 -3.44 1.08 4.66
CA LEU A 35 -3.32 1.71 3.34
C LEU A 35 -3.26 0.68 2.22
N ILE A 36 -2.48 -0.40 2.37
CA ILE A 36 -2.43 -1.47 1.37
C ILE A 36 -3.82 -2.09 1.20
N LEU A 37 -4.51 -2.43 2.30
CA LEU A 37 -5.87 -2.97 2.26
C LEU A 37 -6.88 -1.96 1.69
N ALA A 38 -6.70 -0.67 1.96
CA ALA A 38 -7.51 0.38 1.36
C ALA A 38 -7.33 0.44 -0.16
N VAL A 39 -6.08 0.42 -0.63
CA VAL A 39 -5.75 0.44 -2.06
C VAL A 39 -6.29 -0.79 -2.77
N VAL A 40 -6.10 -1.98 -2.21
CA VAL A 40 -6.71 -3.22 -2.72
C VAL A 40 -8.22 -3.03 -2.86
N ASN A 41 -8.90 -2.51 -1.83
CA ASN A 41 -10.33 -2.29 -1.88
C ASN A 41 -10.78 -1.19 -2.85
N LEU A 42 -9.88 -0.37 -3.41
CA LEU A 42 -10.22 0.59 -4.46
C LEU A 42 -10.12 -0.01 -5.87
N VAL A 43 -9.47 -1.15 -6.04
CA VAL A 43 -9.32 -1.82 -7.34
C VAL A 43 -10.71 -2.30 -7.82
N PRO A 44 -11.13 -1.99 -9.06
CA PRO A 44 -12.44 -2.35 -9.59
C PRO A 44 -12.50 -3.82 -10.05
N ILE A 45 -12.08 -4.76 -9.20
CA ILE A 45 -12.12 -6.21 -9.46
C ILE A 45 -13.00 -6.88 -8.38
N PRO A 46 -14.09 -7.57 -8.74
CA PRO A 46 -14.90 -8.32 -7.78
C PRO A 46 -14.04 -9.39 -7.08
N PRO A 47 -14.23 -9.67 -5.77
CA PRO A 47 -15.27 -9.17 -4.87
C PRO A 47 -14.93 -7.86 -4.14
N LEU A 48 -13.86 -7.16 -4.54
CA LEU A 48 -13.35 -5.97 -3.86
C LEU A 48 -14.38 -4.83 -3.87
N ASP A 49 -14.28 -3.95 -2.87
CA ASP A 49 -15.27 -2.89 -2.66
C ASP A 49 -15.33 -1.89 -3.82
N GLY A 50 -14.21 -1.63 -4.50
CA GLY A 50 -14.13 -0.78 -5.69
C GLY A 50 -14.99 -1.29 -6.83
N SER A 51 -15.10 -2.62 -6.98
CA SER A 51 -16.01 -3.24 -7.94
C SER A 51 -17.48 -2.98 -7.59
N LYS A 52 -17.84 -3.00 -6.30
CA LYS A 52 -19.20 -2.66 -5.85
C LYS A 52 -19.54 -1.19 -6.13
N MET A 53 -18.56 -0.30 -5.98
CA MET A 53 -18.71 1.12 -6.31
C MET A 53 -18.94 1.34 -7.81
N VAL A 54 -18.26 0.59 -8.67
CA VAL A 54 -18.52 0.59 -10.12
C VAL A 54 -19.93 0.06 -10.39
N TYR A 55 -20.28 -1.09 -9.83
CA TYR A 55 -21.60 -1.71 -10.00
C TYR A 55 -22.74 -0.77 -9.61
N ALA A 56 -22.62 -0.06 -8.48
CA ALA A 56 -23.62 0.90 -8.00
C ALA A 56 -23.85 2.10 -8.94
N LYS A 57 -22.89 2.40 -9.82
CA LYS A 57 -23.04 3.47 -10.82
C LYS A 57 -23.66 2.99 -12.14
N LEU A 58 -23.81 1.69 -12.35
CA LEU A 58 -24.40 1.15 -13.57
C LEU A 58 -25.92 1.39 -13.58
N ARG A 59 -26.42 1.96 -14.67
CA ARG A 59 -27.86 2.25 -14.86
C ARG A 59 -28.51 1.42 -15.98
N ALA A 60 -27.75 1.03 -16.98
CA ALA A 60 -28.26 0.25 -18.11
C ALA A 60 -28.42 -1.23 -17.73
N PRO A 61 -29.57 -1.87 -18.00
CA PRO A 61 -29.79 -3.29 -17.71
C PRO A 61 -28.75 -4.22 -18.36
N GLU A 62 -28.31 -3.89 -19.56
CA GLU A 62 -27.30 -4.65 -20.30
C GLU A 62 -25.95 -4.59 -19.59
N ALA A 63 -25.57 -3.42 -19.08
CA ALA A 63 -24.33 -3.21 -18.33
C ALA A 63 -24.35 -3.96 -17.00
N ILE A 64 -25.49 -3.91 -16.28
CA ILE A 64 -25.69 -4.66 -15.03
C ILE A 64 -25.56 -6.17 -15.28
N ASN A 65 -26.22 -6.68 -16.32
CA ASN A 65 -26.16 -8.09 -16.69
C ASN A 65 -24.75 -8.53 -17.12
N ALA A 66 -24.05 -7.70 -17.89
CA ALA A 66 -22.65 -7.95 -18.25
C ALA A 66 -21.75 -7.97 -17.02
N TYR A 67 -21.90 -7.02 -16.11
CA TYR A 67 -21.14 -6.96 -14.87
C TYR A 67 -21.40 -8.17 -13.97
N ASN A 68 -22.66 -8.62 -13.87
CA ASN A 68 -23.02 -9.82 -13.10
C ASN A 68 -22.36 -11.08 -13.66
N ARG A 69 -22.20 -11.20 -14.99
CA ARG A 69 -21.45 -12.30 -15.60
C ARG A 69 -19.96 -12.21 -15.28
N PHE A 70 -19.38 -11.02 -15.38
CA PHE A 70 -17.98 -10.75 -15.01
C PHE A 70 -17.70 -11.06 -13.53
N ALA A 71 -18.59 -10.64 -12.63
CA ALA A 71 -18.47 -10.81 -11.19
C ALA A 71 -18.35 -12.28 -10.75
N ARG A 72 -18.93 -13.22 -11.50
CA ARG A 72 -18.80 -14.67 -11.24
C ARG A 72 -17.36 -15.16 -11.32
N TYR A 73 -16.54 -14.52 -12.15
CA TYR A 73 -15.12 -14.85 -12.31
C TYR A 73 -14.20 -13.97 -11.47
N GLY A 74 -14.75 -13.05 -10.68
CA GLY A 74 -13.99 -12.03 -9.97
C GLY A 74 -12.81 -12.58 -9.16
N MET A 75 -13.02 -13.65 -8.40
CA MET A 75 -11.95 -14.27 -7.61
C MET A 75 -10.79 -14.77 -8.49
N PHE A 76 -11.09 -15.40 -9.62
CA PHE A 76 -10.05 -15.88 -10.54
C PHE A 76 -9.30 -14.72 -11.19
N ILE A 77 -10.01 -13.64 -11.54
CA ILE A 77 -9.42 -12.42 -12.09
C ILE A 77 -8.51 -11.75 -11.07
N LEU A 78 -8.94 -11.68 -9.81
CA LEU A 78 -8.14 -11.13 -8.71
C LEU A 78 -6.87 -11.96 -8.50
N VAL A 79 -6.98 -13.29 -8.45
CA VAL A 79 -5.81 -14.17 -8.32
C VAL A 79 -4.88 -14.00 -9.52
N GLY A 80 -5.40 -14.00 -10.74
CA GLY A 80 -4.61 -13.75 -11.95
C GLY A 80 -3.90 -12.39 -11.90
N PHE A 81 -4.61 -11.33 -11.50
CA PHE A 81 -4.03 -10.00 -11.32
C PHE A 81 -2.86 -10.01 -10.32
N LEU A 82 -3.00 -10.71 -9.19
CA LEU A 82 -1.93 -10.81 -8.20
C LEU A 82 -0.73 -11.62 -8.72
N LEU A 83 -0.98 -12.75 -9.41
CA LEU A 83 0.06 -13.60 -9.99
C LEU A 83 0.84 -12.90 -11.10
N LEU A 84 0.18 -12.06 -11.89
CA LEU A 84 0.79 -11.24 -12.95
C LEU A 84 1.57 -10.03 -12.40
N GLY A 85 1.68 -9.89 -11.08
CA GLY A 85 2.46 -8.82 -10.46
C GLY A 85 1.67 -7.55 -10.17
N GLY A 86 0.34 -7.57 -10.28
CA GLY A 86 -0.51 -6.41 -9.99
C GLY A 86 -0.35 -5.86 -8.57
N PHE A 87 0.01 -6.72 -7.61
CA PHE A 87 0.34 -6.28 -6.26
C PHE A 87 1.59 -5.39 -6.24
N GLN A 88 2.66 -5.83 -6.89
CA GLN A 88 3.95 -5.16 -6.94
C GLN A 88 3.91 -3.91 -7.81
N MET A 89 3.30 -4.01 -9.00
CA MET A 89 3.33 -2.96 -10.01
C MET A 89 2.27 -1.87 -9.79
N MET A 90 1.19 -2.18 -9.05
CA MET A 90 0.07 -1.25 -8.90
C MET A 90 -0.28 -0.97 -7.42
N ILE A 91 -0.49 -2.00 -6.60
CA ILE A 91 -0.96 -1.80 -5.22
C ILE A 91 0.12 -1.15 -4.35
N LEU A 92 1.33 -1.70 -4.35
CA LEU A 92 2.44 -1.16 -3.55
C LEU A 92 2.81 0.30 -3.89
N PRO A 93 3.03 0.70 -5.16
CA PRO A 93 3.41 2.07 -5.46
C PRO A 93 2.29 3.06 -5.10
N LEU A 94 1.02 2.68 -5.24
CA LEU A 94 -0.10 3.53 -4.84
C LEU A 94 -0.22 3.64 -3.31
N ALA A 95 -0.01 2.54 -2.58
CA ALA A 95 0.04 2.57 -1.12
C ALA A 95 1.23 3.40 -0.61
N ALA A 96 2.40 3.27 -1.24
CA ALA A 96 3.59 4.06 -0.94
C ALA A 96 3.38 5.55 -1.25
N LEU A 97 2.69 5.88 -2.34
CA LEU A 97 2.29 7.25 -2.65
C LEU A 97 1.43 7.83 -1.53
N PHE A 98 0.36 7.13 -1.11
CA PHE A 98 -0.48 7.62 -0.02
C PHE A 98 0.27 7.71 1.32
N TYR A 99 1.16 6.76 1.59
CA TYR A 99 2.00 6.80 2.78
C TYR A 99 2.93 8.03 2.79
N ALA A 100 3.56 8.32 1.64
CA ALA A 100 4.41 9.48 1.46
C ALA A 100 3.61 10.79 1.55
N LEU A 101 2.39 10.85 1.00
CA LEU A 101 1.49 11.99 1.11
C LEU A 101 1.07 12.28 2.55
N LEU A 102 1.02 11.26 3.40
CA LEU A 102 0.77 11.42 4.84
C LEU A 102 2.02 11.88 5.62
N GLY A 103 3.17 12.06 4.96
CA GLY A 103 4.40 12.54 5.57
C GLY A 103 4.95 11.61 6.65
N LEU A 104 4.70 10.30 6.53
CA LEU A 104 5.10 9.33 7.54
C LEU A 104 6.55 8.87 7.32
N PRO A 105 7.36 8.76 8.39
CA PRO A 105 8.70 8.19 8.31
C PRO A 105 8.63 6.67 8.11
N LEU A 106 9.67 6.08 7.54
CA LEU A 106 9.73 4.64 7.36
C LEU A 106 9.72 3.90 8.73
N PRO A 107 9.02 2.76 8.86
CA PRO A 107 9.07 1.97 10.09
C PRO A 107 10.50 1.45 10.37
N ALA A 108 10.98 1.62 11.61
CA ALA A 108 12.33 1.22 12.01
C ALA A 108 12.57 -0.31 12.02
N LEU A 109 11.54 -1.13 12.25
CA LEU A 109 11.68 -2.60 12.13
C LEU A 109 12.04 -3.02 10.70
N THR A 110 11.64 -2.23 9.71
CA THR A 110 12.03 -2.49 8.32
C THR A 110 13.56 -2.32 8.19
N ILE A 111 14.19 -1.33 8.85
CA ILE A 111 15.64 -1.04 8.75
C ILE A 111 16.48 -2.02 9.58
N LYS A 112 16.09 -2.32 10.82
CA LYS A 112 16.91 -3.13 11.75
C LYS A 112 16.93 -4.63 11.41
N GLN A 113 15.82 -5.18 10.90
CA GLN A 113 15.76 -6.58 10.45
C GLN A 113 16.48 -6.81 9.12
N TYR A 114 16.63 -5.77 8.29
CA TYR A 114 17.24 -5.86 6.96
C TYR A 114 18.75 -5.54 6.99
N GLY A 115 19.22 -4.75 7.98
CA GLY A 115 20.64 -4.53 8.21
C GLY A 115 21.40 -5.74 8.78
N GLU A 116 20.71 -6.71 9.38
CA GLU A 116 21.31 -7.94 9.95
C GLU A 116 21.12 -9.20 9.10
N LYS A 117 20.23 -9.21 8.10
CA LYS A 117 20.06 -10.34 7.17
C LYS A 117 20.53 -9.93 5.78
N GLU A 118 21.58 -10.59 5.29
CA GLU A 118 22.01 -10.53 3.89
C GLU A 118 20.79 -10.62 2.93
N MET A 119 20.80 -9.79 1.89
CA MET A 119 19.78 -9.75 0.85
C MET A 119 19.70 -11.09 0.10
N ASN A 120 18.91 -12.03 0.60
CA ASN A 120 18.49 -13.21 -0.15
C ASN A 120 17.24 -12.91 -0.98
N GLU A 121 17.22 -13.45 -2.20
CA GLU A 121 16.21 -13.23 -3.25
C GLU A 121 14.76 -13.50 -2.81
N THR A 122 14.56 -14.23 -1.71
CA THR A 122 13.24 -14.62 -1.16
C THR A 122 12.40 -13.42 -0.70
N ASN A 123 13.00 -12.27 -0.36
CA ASN A 123 12.28 -11.07 0.10
C ASN A 123 12.09 -10.04 -1.02
N LEU A 124 11.75 -10.49 -2.23
CA LEU A 124 11.58 -9.65 -3.42
C LEU A 124 10.63 -8.47 -3.21
N LEU A 125 9.57 -8.64 -2.42
CA LEU A 125 8.61 -7.58 -2.07
C LEU A 125 9.23 -6.48 -1.20
N LEU A 126 10.01 -6.89 -0.20
CA LEU A 126 10.68 -5.96 0.70
C LEU A 126 11.83 -5.26 -0.02
N LYS A 127 12.55 -5.99 -0.88
CA LYS A 127 13.59 -5.45 -1.76
C LYS A 127 13.02 -4.42 -2.73
N ALA A 128 11.94 -4.74 -3.46
CA ALA A 128 11.30 -3.81 -4.39
C ALA A 128 10.76 -2.55 -3.68
N TYR A 129 10.16 -2.72 -2.51
CA TYR A 129 9.75 -1.61 -1.65
C TYR A 129 10.95 -0.73 -1.26
N TYR A 130 12.07 -1.35 -0.90
CA TYR A 130 13.28 -0.64 -0.53
C TYR A 130 14.02 0.02 -1.68
N GLU A 131 14.18 -0.63 -2.82
CA GLU A 131 14.84 -0.07 -4.01
C GLU A 131 14.12 1.21 -4.47
N ILE A 132 12.78 1.17 -4.54
CA ILE A 132 11.96 2.35 -4.90
C ILE A 132 12.12 3.50 -3.89
N LEU A 133 12.36 3.18 -2.63
CA LEU A 133 12.54 4.16 -1.56
C LEU A 133 14.00 4.66 -1.45
N TYR A 134 14.99 3.78 -1.67
CA TYR A 134 16.41 4.10 -1.63
C TYR A 134 16.83 4.96 -2.82
N GLU A 135 16.36 4.68 -4.04
CA GLU A 135 16.58 5.56 -5.19
C GLU A 135 16.13 7.00 -4.90
N ARG A 136 15.01 7.15 -4.16
CA ARG A 136 14.47 8.46 -3.78
C ARG A 136 15.22 9.13 -2.62
N LEU A 137 15.84 8.36 -1.73
CA LEU A 137 16.67 8.86 -0.64
C LEU A 137 18.05 9.28 -1.16
N GLU A 138 18.66 8.50 -2.05
CA GLU A 138 19.94 8.84 -2.71
C GLU A 138 19.79 10.14 -3.52
N ALA A 139 18.70 10.29 -4.27
CA ALA A 139 18.39 11.51 -5.04
C ALA A 139 18.13 12.77 -4.18
N ASN A 140 17.88 12.62 -2.87
CA ASN A 140 17.69 13.73 -1.93
C ASN A 140 18.86 13.93 -0.96
N LYS A 141 19.88 13.06 -0.94
CA LYS A 141 21.10 13.26 -0.14
C LYS A 141 21.84 14.54 -0.58
N ASP A 142 21.83 14.84 -1.88
CA ASP A 142 22.43 16.07 -2.42
C ASP A 142 21.71 17.35 -1.95
N LEU A 143 20.41 17.27 -1.65
CA LEU A 143 19.61 18.39 -1.14
C LEU A 143 19.72 18.57 0.37
N LEU A 144 20.05 17.51 1.11
CA LEU A 144 20.21 17.54 2.57
C LEU A 144 21.65 17.88 3.02
N GLN A 145 22.65 17.74 2.15
CA GLN A 145 24.02 18.22 2.41
C GLN A 145 24.23 19.70 2.05
N GLN A 146 23.23 20.38 1.47
CA GLN A 146 23.25 21.82 1.16
C GLN A 146 22.56 22.72 2.19
N LYS A 147 22.14 22.20 3.35
CA LYS A 147 21.65 22.98 4.50
C LYS A 147 22.47 22.71 5.74
#